data_AF-A0A7L6AVU2-F1
#
_entry.id   AF-A0A7L6AVU2-F1
#
_cell.length_a   1.000
_cell.length_b   1.000
_cell.length_c   1.000
_cell.angle_alpha   90.00
_cell.angle_beta   90.00
_cell.angle_gamma   90.00
#
_symmetry.space_group_name_H-M   'P 1'
#
loop_
_entity.id
_entity.type
_entity.pdbx_description
1 polymer ?
#
loop_
_entity_poly.entity_id
_entity_poly.type
_entity_poly.pdbx_seq_one_letter_code
_entity_poly.pdbx_strand_id
1 'polypeptide(L)'
;MKGDRFIDTETRKSLPTDLIEMCARLAESKHLIIVIDSLDVLSLNRDSGSLSYFLSLIDRLSGLANITIIAACRTFDLQYDAKLRDRKWQQKIKLADFDFDEVVAPMLSKWGWMLLV
;
A
#
# COMPACT_ATOMS: atom_id res chain seq x y z
N MET A 1 20.64 -0.14 -7.71
CA MET A 1 20.16 0.22 -9.07
C MET A 1 18.79 0.87 -8.89
N LYS A 2 18.70 2.21 -8.98
CA LYS A 2 17.46 2.97 -8.69
C LYS A 2 16.42 2.75 -9.78
N GLY A 3 15.16 2.56 -9.38
CA GLY A 3 13.99 2.30 -10.24
C GLY A 3 13.58 3.46 -11.15
N ASP A 4 14.34 4.56 -11.19
CA ASP A 4 14.02 5.78 -11.91
C ASP A 4 14.15 5.62 -13.45
N ARG A 5 14.70 4.50 -13.94
CA ARG A 5 14.96 4.25 -15.37
C ARG A 5 13.73 3.83 -16.19
N PHE A 6 12.55 3.69 -15.59
CA PHE A 6 11.31 3.29 -16.28
C PHE A 6 10.19 4.33 -16.19
N ILE A 7 10.47 5.54 -15.70
CA ILE A 7 9.47 6.62 -15.71
C ILE A 7 9.49 7.24 -17.11
N ASP A 8 8.72 6.65 -18.00
CA ASP A 8 8.30 7.29 -19.23
C ASP A 8 7.50 8.56 -18.88
N THR A 9 8.05 9.72 -19.21
CA THR A 9 7.49 11.03 -18.87
C THR A 9 6.10 11.28 -19.48
N GLU A 10 5.70 10.51 -20.49
CA GLU A 10 4.39 10.63 -21.15
C GLU A 10 3.25 9.89 -20.44
N THR A 11 3.54 8.98 -19.48
CA THR A 11 2.51 8.16 -18.83
C THR A 11 2.42 8.38 -17.33
N ARG A 12 2.33 9.65 -16.89
CA ARG A 12 1.72 9.96 -15.58
C ARG A 12 0.23 9.61 -15.65
N LYS A 13 -0.11 8.32 -15.50
CA LYS A 13 -1.49 7.88 -15.30
C LYS A 13 -1.97 8.43 -13.96
N SER A 14 -2.66 9.56 -14.01
CA SER A 14 -3.46 10.03 -12.89
C SER A 14 -4.57 9.02 -12.62
N LEU A 15 -4.90 8.81 -11.34
CA LEU A 15 -6.10 8.07 -11.01
C LEU A 15 -7.32 8.79 -11.63
N PRO A 16 -8.37 8.05 -12.03
CA PRO A 16 -9.60 8.65 -12.52
C PRO A 16 -10.14 9.66 -11.51
N THR A 17 -10.62 10.79 -12.00
CA THR A 17 -11.18 11.85 -11.15
C THR A 17 -12.45 11.41 -10.43
N ASP A 18 -13.16 10.44 -11.02
CA ASP A 18 -14.40 9.82 -10.54
C ASP A 18 -14.17 8.50 -9.79
N LEU A 19 -12.93 8.20 -9.38
CA LEU A 19 -12.58 6.95 -8.69
C LEU A 19 -13.47 6.68 -7.47
N ILE A 20 -13.79 7.71 -6.70
CA ILE A 20 -14.61 7.58 -5.49
C ILE A 20 -16.03 7.16 -5.84
N GLU A 21 -16.62 7.80 -6.86
CA GLU A 21 -17.95 7.52 -7.38
C GLU A 21 -18.01 6.11 -7.98
N MET A 22 -16.97 5.69 -8.69
CA MET A 22 -16.84 4.33 -9.21
C MET A 22 -16.79 3.30 -8.09
N CYS A 23 -15.98 3.54 -7.04
CA CYS A 23 -15.90 2.66 -5.87
C CYS A 23 -17.24 2.58 -5.13
N ALA A 24 -17.91 3.72 -4.92
CA ALA A 24 -19.22 3.77 -4.27
C ALA A 24 -20.26 2.94 -5.03
N ARG A 25 -20.37 3.14 -6.35
CA ARG A 25 -21.30 2.38 -7.20
C ARG A 25 -20.99 0.89 -7.21
N LEU A 26 -19.72 0.51 -7.21
CA LEU A 26 -19.33 -0.90 -7.16
C LEU A 26 -19.69 -1.53 -5.80
N ALA A 27 -19.46 -0.78 -4.71
CA ALA A 27 -19.74 -1.19 -3.34
C ALA A 27 -21.23 -1.45 -3.06
N GLU A 28 -22.14 -0.82 -3.82
CA GLU A 28 -23.58 -1.12 -3.78
C GLU A 28 -23.90 -2.58 -4.19
N SER A 29 -23.07 -3.16 -5.07
CA SER A 29 -23.31 -4.50 -5.64
C SER A 29 -22.48 -5.61 -5.00
N LYS A 30 -21.26 -5.29 -4.54
CA LYS A 30 -20.30 -6.25 -3.96
C LYS A 30 -19.40 -5.59 -2.92
N HIS A 31 -18.95 -6.36 -1.94
CA HIS A 31 -17.94 -5.89 -0.99
C HIS A 31 -16.64 -5.54 -1.72
N LEU A 32 -16.15 -4.32 -1.54
CA LEU A 32 -14.95 -3.83 -2.21
C LEU A 32 -13.77 -3.83 -1.24
N ILE A 33 -12.70 -4.53 -1.60
CA ILE A 33 -11.43 -4.49 -0.87
C ILE A 33 -10.42 -3.70 -1.71
N ILE A 34 -9.91 -2.61 -1.13
CA ILE A 34 -8.93 -1.73 -1.77
C ILE A 34 -7.60 -1.93 -1.05
N VAL A 35 -6.59 -2.38 -1.79
CA VAL A 35 -5.24 -2.57 -1.26
C VAL A 35 -4.35 -1.44 -1.77
N ILE A 36 -3.73 -0.72 -0.83
CA ILE A 36 -2.72 0.30 -1.10
C ILE A 36 -1.42 -0.23 -0.54
N ASP A 37 -0.62 -0.82 -1.41
CA ASP A 37 0.69 -1.33 -1.03
C ASP A 37 1.74 -0.20 -0.99
N SER A 38 2.75 -0.38 -0.14
CA SER A 38 3.94 0.47 -0.06
C SER A 38 3.64 1.97 0.08
N LEU A 39 2.74 2.33 1.00
CA LEU A 39 2.38 3.73 1.31
C LEU A 39 3.60 4.55 1.79
N ASP A 40 4.64 3.88 2.31
CA ASP A 40 5.94 4.44 2.68
C ASP A 40 6.76 4.95 1.48
N VAL A 41 6.63 4.37 0.29
CA VAL A 41 7.31 4.93 -0.90
C VAL A 41 6.86 6.37 -1.18
N LEU A 42 5.63 6.70 -0.78
CA LEU A 42 5.04 8.03 -0.94
C LEU A 42 5.47 9.01 0.18
N SER A 43 5.96 8.54 1.34
CA SER A 43 6.48 9.38 2.43
C SER A 43 7.87 9.95 2.10
N LEU A 44 8.64 9.25 1.26
CA LEU A 44 10.03 9.61 0.93
C LEU A 44 10.13 10.93 0.12
N ASN A 45 9.12 11.26 -0.68
CA ASN A 45 9.08 12.48 -1.48
C ASN A 45 8.32 13.61 -0.76
N ARG A 46 8.98 14.24 0.22
CA ARG A 46 8.40 15.27 1.12
C ARG A 46 7.70 16.44 0.39
N ASP A 47 8.13 16.77 -0.83
CA ASP A 47 7.57 17.89 -1.62
C ASP A 47 6.43 17.52 -2.58
N SER A 48 6.13 16.22 -2.76
CA SER A 48 5.29 15.77 -3.89
C SER A 48 3.78 15.83 -3.67
N GLY A 49 3.31 16.16 -2.45
CA GLY A 49 1.88 16.12 -2.09
C GLY A 49 1.21 14.73 -2.19
N SER A 50 1.94 13.72 -2.66
CA SER A 50 1.39 12.42 -3.07
C SER A 50 0.87 11.63 -1.87
N LEU A 51 1.63 11.57 -0.78
CA LEU A 51 1.15 10.95 0.47
C LEU A 51 -0.15 11.62 0.96
N SER A 52 -0.23 12.95 0.92
CA SER A 52 -1.44 13.67 1.31
C SER A 52 -2.64 13.34 0.41
N TYR A 53 -2.41 13.22 -0.90
CA TYR A 53 -3.44 12.82 -1.84
C TYR A 53 -3.98 11.41 -1.55
N PHE A 54 -3.11 10.42 -1.36
CA PHE A 54 -3.53 9.05 -1.03
C PHE A 54 -4.20 8.96 0.34
N LEU A 55 -3.71 9.68 1.35
CA LEU A 55 -4.37 9.74 2.66
C LEU A 55 -5.78 10.33 2.57
N SER A 56 -5.97 11.37 1.74
CA SER A 56 -7.29 11.95 1.45
C SER A 56 -8.22 10.97 0.72
N LEU A 57 -7.69 10.18 -0.23
CA LEU A 57 -8.45 9.11 -0.86
C LEU A 57 -8.90 8.06 0.15
N ILE A 58 -8.01 7.63 1.05
CA ILE A 58 -8.34 6.69 2.13
C ILE A 58 -9.46 7.26 3.00
N ASP A 59 -9.37 8.54 3.40
CA ASP A 59 -10.41 9.19 4.21
C ASP A 59 -11.77 9.16 3.50
N ARG A 60 -11.82 9.58 2.23
CA ARG A 60 -13.07 9.62 1.44
C ARG A 60 -13.68 8.23 1.24
N LEU A 61 -12.86 7.23 0.92
CA LEU A 61 -13.32 5.86 0.69
C LEU A 61 -13.74 5.16 2.00
N SER A 62 -13.07 5.44 3.12
CA SER A 62 -13.37 4.83 4.41
C SER A 62 -14.75 5.22 4.98
N GLY A 63 -15.32 6.33 4.48
CA GLY A 63 -16.68 6.76 4.83
C GLY A 63 -17.79 6.04 4.05
N LEU A 64 -17.45 5.23 3.04
CA LEU A 64 -18.43 4.50 2.23
C LEU A 64 -18.72 3.13 2.85
N ALA A 65 -20.01 2.74 2.84
CA ALA A 65 -20.41 1.41 3.27
C ALA A 65 -19.86 0.33 2.33
N ASN A 66 -19.65 -0.87 2.87
CA ASN A 66 -19.22 -2.05 2.11
C ASN A 66 -17.85 -1.93 1.42
N ILE A 67 -16.98 -1.03 1.92
CA ILE A 67 -15.58 -0.90 1.49
C ILE A 67 -14.66 -1.24 2.66
N THR A 68 -13.66 -2.07 2.39
CA THR A 68 -12.52 -2.31 3.29
C THR A 68 -11.25 -1.82 2.62
N ILE A 69 -10.45 -1.03 3.34
CA ILE A 69 -9.16 -0.51 2.84
C ILE A 69 -8.04 -1.15 3.65
N ILE A 70 -7.08 -1.73 2.94
CA ILE A 70 -5.85 -2.29 3.51
C ILE A 70 -4.69 -1.45 3.00
N ALA A 71 -4.03 -0.74 3.91
CA ALA A 71 -2.82 0.02 3.59
C ALA A 71 -1.60 -0.67 4.20
N ALA A 72 -0.59 -0.93 3.38
CA ALA A 72 0.69 -1.48 3.82
C ALA A 72 1.75 -0.37 3.85
N CYS A 73 2.56 -0.36 4.90
CA CYS A 73 3.74 0.49 5.02
C CYS A 73 4.74 -0.19 5.96
N ARG A 74 6.00 0.26 5.91
CA ARG A 74 6.99 -0.15 6.90
C ARG A 74 6.64 0.38 8.27
N THR A 75 6.94 -0.43 9.29
CA THR A 75 6.77 -0.03 10.69
C THR A 75 7.55 1.25 11.01
N PHE A 76 8.71 1.46 10.37
CA PHE A 76 9.51 2.67 10.51
C PHE A 76 8.72 3.92 10.07
N ASP A 77 8.20 3.94 8.85
CA ASP A 77 7.45 5.08 8.32
C ASP A 77 6.17 5.36 9.12
N LEU A 78 5.48 4.32 9.59
CA LEU A 78 4.33 4.46 10.47
C LEU A 78 4.66 5.18 11.81
N GLN A 79 5.91 5.10 12.27
CA GLN A 79 6.37 5.73 13.51
C GLN A 79 6.94 7.14 13.28
N TYR A 80 7.64 7.37 12.17
CA TYR A 80 8.41 8.59 11.96
C TYR A 80 7.72 9.62 11.04
N ASP A 81 6.91 9.19 10.08
CA ASP A 81 6.14 10.13 9.26
C ASP A 81 4.96 10.68 10.07
N ALA A 82 4.90 12.00 10.24
CA ALA A 82 3.85 12.64 11.05
C ALA A 82 2.44 12.38 10.52
N LYS A 83 2.25 12.33 9.19
CA LYS A 83 0.94 12.10 8.58
C LYS A 83 0.46 10.66 8.79
N LEU A 84 1.38 9.70 8.90
CA LEU A 84 1.06 8.30 9.19
C LEU A 84 0.90 8.05 10.71
N ARG A 85 1.81 8.61 11.52
CA ARG A 85 1.84 8.43 12.98
C ARG A 85 0.62 9.03 13.65
N ASP A 86 0.26 10.26 13.31
CA ASP A 86 -0.76 11.02 14.02
C ASP A 86 -2.19 10.63 13.58
N ARG A 87 -2.32 9.73 12.61
CA ARG A 87 -3.58 9.20 12.11
C ARG A 87 -4.14 8.09 13.00
N LYS A 88 -5.46 8.11 13.22
CA LYS A 88 -6.20 7.02 13.85
C LYS A 88 -6.49 5.93 12.82
N TRP A 89 -5.74 4.83 12.92
CA TRP A 89 -5.99 3.61 12.14
C TRP A 89 -7.00 2.75 12.89
N GLN A 90 -8.04 2.28 12.20
CA GLN A 90 -9.08 1.41 12.79
C GLN A 90 -8.49 0.11 13.33
N GLN A 91 -7.58 -0.50 12.57
CA GLN A 91 -6.82 -1.67 12.96
C GLN A 91 -5.39 -1.56 12.43
N LYS A 92 -4.42 -2.06 13.19
CA LYS A 92 -3.02 -2.19 12.77
C LYS A 92 -2.65 -3.66 12.86
N ILE A 93 -2.16 -4.21 11.75
CA ILE A 93 -1.68 -5.59 11.68
C ILE A 93 -0.17 -5.52 11.49
N LYS A 94 0.59 -6.06 12.45
CA LYS A 94 2.04 -6.21 12.30
C LYS A 94 2.31 -7.55 11.64
N LEU A 95 2.91 -7.52 10.45
CA LEU A 95 3.42 -8.73 9.81
C LEU A 95 4.70 -9.16 10.55
N ALA A 96 4.79 -10.44 10.89
CA ALA A 96 6.01 -11.04 11.40
C ALA A 96 6.97 -11.35 10.24
N ASP A 97 8.26 -11.44 10.56
CA ASP A 97 9.23 -11.97 9.61
C ASP A 97 8.88 -13.42 9.28
N PHE A 98 9.17 -13.85 8.05
CA PHE A 98 9.04 -15.25 7.69
C PHE A 98 10.12 -16.04 8.42
N ASP A 99 9.73 -17.20 8.97
CA ASP A 99 10.70 -18.15 9.48
C ASP A 99 11.56 -18.64 8.30
N PHE A 100 12.87 -18.46 8.42
CA PHE A 100 13.77 -18.79 7.33
C PHE A 100 13.79 -20.30 7.07
N ASP A 101 13.83 -21.12 8.11
CA ASP A 101 14.01 -22.57 8.00
C ASP A 101 12.70 -23.26 7.62
N GLU A 102 11.57 -22.79 8.15
CA GLU A 102 10.26 -23.42 7.94
C GLU A 102 9.53 -22.90 6.70
N VAL A 103 9.75 -21.64 6.31
CA VAL A 103 8.99 -20.99 5.23
C VAL A 103 9.88 -20.61 4.05
N VAL A 104 10.92 -19.82 4.29
CA VAL A 104 11.72 -19.21 3.21
C VAL A 104 12.54 -20.28 2.48
N ALA A 105 13.29 -21.10 3.22
CA ALA A 105 14.20 -22.08 2.65
C ALA A 105 13.46 -23.17 1.85
N PRO A 106 12.35 -23.74 2.33
CA PRO A 106 11.55 -24.68 1.54
C PRO A 106 10.92 -24.03 0.30
N MET A 107 10.46 -22.78 0.39
CA MET A 107 9.91 -22.05 -0.76
C MET A 107 10.96 -21.81 -1.84
N LEU A 108 12.16 -21.34 -1.48
CA LEU A 108 13.26 -21.08 -2.41
C LEU A 108 13.76 -22.37 -3.06
N SER A 109 13.87 -23.46 -2.28
CA SER A 109 14.24 -24.77 -2.81
C SER A 109 13.24 -25.26 -3.87
N LYS A 110 11.93 -25.08 -3.63
CA LYS A 110 10.88 -25.38 -4.62
C LYS A 110 11.00 -24.54 -5.90
N TRP A 111 11.56 -23.34 -5.81
CA TRP A 111 11.79 -22.47 -6.96
C TRP A 111 13.13 -22.75 -7.67
N GLY A 112 13.85 -23.82 -7.28
CA GLY A 112 15.10 -24.24 -7.91
C GLY A 112 16.33 -23.48 -7.42
N TRP A 113 16.21 -22.75 -6.30
CA TRP A 113 17.34 -22.05 -5.70
C TRP A 113 18.05 -23.01 -4.74
N MET A 114 19.32 -23.32 -5.02
CA MET A 114 20.13 -24.14 -4.13
C MET A 114 20.64 -23.27 -2.98
N LEU A 115 20.07 -23.47 -1.79
CA LEU A 115 20.56 -22.82 -0.58
C LEU A 115 21.81 -23.57 -0.13
N LEU A 116 22.97 -23.01 -0.46
CA LEU A 116 24.24 -23.40 0.15
C LEU A 116 24.23 -22.83 1.57
N VAL A 117 23.88 -23.66 2.54
CA VAL A 117 24.13 -23.41 3.97
C VAL A 117 25.54 -23.87 4.31
#